data_AF-A0A7S3I194-F1
#
_entry.id   AF-A0A7S3I194-F1
#
_cell.length_a   1.000
_cell.length_b   1.000
_cell.length_c   1.000
_cell.angle_alpha   90.00
_cell.angle_beta   90.00
_cell.angle_gamma   90.00
#
_symmetry.space_group_name_H-M   'P 1'
#
loop_
_entity.id
_entity.type
_entity.pdbx_description
1 polymer ?
#
loop_
_entity_poly.entity_id
_entity_poly.type
_entity_poly.pdbx_seq_one_letter_code
_entity_poly.pdbx_strand_id
1 'polypeptide(L)'
;MNHYRSRKIQKTSFADSEFLSRISEGLQYGVPVLVQDVEKIDPVMNSVLNKEVQKVGGRLVMQVGDKEIACNGELTLFMLTRNQNALFTPDLCSRVTFVNFTVTPSSLNSQCLNIFLKSEREEIDRKRSDLLKHQGEFKEKLRMAEDQ
;
A
#
# COMPACT_ATOMS: atom_id res chain seq x y z
N MET A 1 0.38 -4.75 4.54
CA MET A 1 -0.26 -5.57 3.48
C MET A 1 -1.18 -6.68 4.01
N ASN A 2 -0.93 -7.26 5.19
CA ASN A 2 -1.81 -8.28 5.79
C ASN A 2 -3.24 -7.80 6.13
N HIS A 3 -3.46 -6.48 6.27
CA HIS A 3 -4.80 -5.91 6.49
C HIS A 3 -5.74 -6.14 5.29
N TYR A 4 -5.22 -6.13 4.07
CA TYR A 4 -5.96 -6.48 2.87
C TYR A 4 -5.86 -7.97 2.53
N ARG A 5 -5.47 -8.85 3.45
CA ARG A 5 -5.38 -10.29 3.13
C ARG A 5 -6.75 -10.88 2.74
N SER A 6 -7.85 -10.30 3.24
CA SER A 6 -9.22 -10.62 2.83
C SER A 6 -9.66 -9.96 1.52
N ARG A 7 -9.07 -8.82 1.15
CA ARG A 7 -9.34 -8.09 -0.10
C ARG A 7 -8.18 -8.31 -1.07
N LYS A 8 -8.32 -9.21 -2.05
CA LYS A 8 -7.29 -9.52 -3.05
C LYS A 8 -6.73 -8.24 -3.69
N ILE A 9 -5.53 -7.80 -3.27
CA ILE A 9 -4.85 -6.65 -3.88
C ILE A 9 -4.41 -7.04 -5.28
N GLN A 10 -4.81 -6.24 -6.27
CA GLN A 10 -4.32 -6.38 -7.63
C GLN A 10 -2.96 -5.69 -7.75
N LYS A 11 -1.95 -6.40 -8.25
CA LYS A 11 -0.63 -5.83 -8.51
C LYS A 11 -0.50 -5.55 -10.00
N THR A 12 0.13 -4.46 -10.40
CA THR A 12 0.41 -4.13 -11.80
C THR A 12 1.61 -3.18 -11.91
N SER A 13 2.03 -2.84 -13.11
CA SER A 13 3.08 -1.85 -13.41
C SER A 13 2.71 -1.07 -14.65
N PHE A 14 3.33 0.08 -14.90
CA PHE A 14 3.09 0.85 -16.13
C PHE A 14 3.50 0.11 -17.42
N ALA A 15 4.38 -0.89 -17.33
CA ALA A 15 4.78 -1.72 -18.45
C ALA A 15 3.82 -2.90 -18.73
N ASP A 16 2.86 -3.15 -17.82
CA ASP A 16 1.89 -4.23 -17.95
C ASP A 16 0.79 -3.84 -18.95
N SER A 17 0.55 -4.68 -19.97
CA SER A 17 -0.53 -4.45 -20.94
C SER A 17 -1.92 -4.43 -20.29
N GLU A 18 -2.06 -5.09 -19.13
CA GLU A 18 -3.31 -5.13 -18.38
C GLU A 18 -3.48 -3.95 -17.40
N PHE A 19 -2.53 -3.01 -17.35
CA PHE A 19 -2.52 -1.89 -16.41
C PHE A 19 -3.86 -1.13 -16.36
N LEU A 20 -4.33 -0.66 -17.51
CA LEU A 20 -5.59 0.09 -17.60
C LEU A 20 -6.81 -0.77 -17.25
N SER A 21 -6.76 -2.08 -17.49
CA SER A 21 -7.84 -3.00 -17.09
C SER A 21 -7.92 -3.10 -15.58
N ARG A 22 -6.77 -3.26 -14.90
CA ARG A 22 -6.70 -3.36 -13.44
C ARG A 22 -7.12 -2.06 -12.75
N ILE A 23 -6.74 -0.91 -13.30
CA ILE A 23 -7.21 0.41 -12.82
C ILE A 23 -8.73 0.55 -13.00
N SER A 24 -9.27 0.15 -14.15
CA SER A 24 -10.72 0.15 -14.41
C SER A 24 -11.48 -0.70 -13.39
N GLU A 25 -11.02 -1.92 -13.12
CA GLU A 25 -11.62 -2.80 -12.12
C GLU A 25 -11.54 -2.20 -10.71
N GLY A 26 -10.41 -1.58 -10.36
CA GLY A 26 -10.25 -0.87 -9.09
C GLY A 26 -11.26 0.28 -8.93
N LEU A 27 -11.48 1.08 -9.98
CA LEU A 27 -12.44 2.18 -9.99
C LEU A 27 -13.90 1.69 -9.95
N GLN A 28 -14.20 0.59 -10.64
CA GLN A 28 -15.57 0.10 -10.78
C GLN A 28 -16.02 -0.73 -9.58
N TYR A 29 -15.12 -1.52 -8.99
CA TYR A 29 -15.43 -2.47 -7.92
C TYR A 29 -14.77 -2.15 -6.57
N GLY A 30 -13.95 -1.10 -6.47
CA GLY A 30 -13.26 -0.72 -5.24
C GLY A 30 -12.16 -1.72 -4.83
N VAL A 31 -11.64 -2.50 -5.77
CA VAL A 31 -10.55 -3.44 -5.51
C VAL A 31 -9.25 -2.65 -5.31
N PRO A 32 -8.49 -2.88 -4.22
CA PRO A 32 -7.23 -2.17 -4.02
C PRO A 32 -6.20 -2.53 -5.08
N VAL A 33 -5.53 -1.52 -5.63
CA VAL A 33 -4.52 -1.67 -6.68
C VAL A 33 -3.15 -1.22 -6.17
N LEU A 34 -2.13 -2.04 -6.41
CA LEU A 34 -0.72 -1.73 -6.17
C LEU A 34 -0.01 -1.61 -7.51
N VAL A 35 0.45 -0.41 -7.83
CA VAL A 35 1.30 -0.13 -8.99
C VAL A 35 2.76 -0.17 -8.56
N GLN A 36 3.56 -0.98 -9.23
CA GLN A 36 4.98 -1.16 -8.95
C GLN A 36 5.84 -0.38 -9.95
N ASP A 37 7.09 -0.13 -9.54
CA ASP A 37 8.14 0.50 -10.34
C ASP A 37 7.73 1.88 -10.90
N VAL A 38 7.12 2.71 -10.05
CA VAL A 38 6.52 4.02 -10.42
C VAL A 38 7.51 5.16 -10.65
N GLU A 39 8.71 4.87 -11.15
CA GLU A 39 9.78 5.86 -11.35
C GLU A 39 9.43 6.91 -12.41
N LYS A 40 8.65 6.51 -13.41
CA LYS A 40 8.06 7.38 -14.43
C LYS A 40 6.57 7.13 -14.47
N ILE A 41 5.80 8.07 -13.94
CA ILE A 41 4.35 7.97 -13.95
C ILE A 41 3.84 8.33 -15.34
N ASP A 42 3.03 7.44 -15.91
CA ASP A 42 2.34 7.67 -17.16
C ASP A 42 1.25 8.75 -16.97
N PRO A 43 1.20 9.80 -17.81
CA PRO A 43 0.17 10.84 -17.77
C PRO A 43 -1.28 10.32 -17.79
N VAL A 44 -1.51 9.09 -18.25
CA VAL A 44 -2.82 8.44 -18.20
C VAL A 44 -3.39 8.35 -16.78
N MET A 45 -2.55 8.39 -15.75
CA MET A 45 -2.97 8.39 -14.35
C MET A 45 -3.40 9.75 -13.82
N ASN A 46 -3.22 10.84 -14.58
CA ASN A 46 -3.52 12.19 -14.09
C ASN A 46 -4.98 12.34 -13.65
N SER A 47 -5.94 11.84 -14.44
CA SER A 47 -7.36 11.92 -14.08
C SER A 47 -7.69 11.14 -12.80
N VAL A 48 -7.02 10.00 -12.60
CA VAL A 48 -7.14 9.17 -11.39
C VAL A 48 -6.57 9.89 -10.17
N LEU A 49 -5.36 10.46 -10.29
CA LEU A 49 -4.69 11.18 -9.20
C LEU A 49 -5.41 12.48 -8.83
N ASN A 50 -5.94 13.19 -9.83
CA ASN A 50 -6.72 14.41 -9.66
C ASN A 50 -8.16 14.14 -9.17
N LYS A 51 -8.60 12.86 -9.19
CA LYS A 51 -9.98 12.46 -8.90
C LYS A 51 -10.99 13.20 -9.79
N GLU A 52 -10.70 13.28 -11.08
CA GLU A 52 -11.53 13.92 -12.11
C GLU A 52 -12.79 13.10 -12.41
N VAL A 53 -13.70 13.05 -11.44
CA VAL A 53 -14.98 12.36 -11.55
C VAL A 53 -16.03 13.32 -12.09
N GLN A 54 -16.73 12.90 -13.14
CA GLN A 54 -17.82 13.62 -13.77
C GLN A 54 -19.14 12.90 -13.52
N LYS A 55 -20.25 13.66 -13.48
CA LYS A 55 -21.60 13.10 -13.34
C LYS A 55 -22.30 13.16 -14.70
N VAL A 56 -22.45 12.01 -15.36
CA VAL A 56 -23.10 11.88 -16.67
C VAL A 56 -24.34 11.00 -16.52
N GLY A 57 -25.51 11.52 -16.87
CA GLY A 57 -26.76 10.75 -16.82
C GLY A 57 -27.09 10.16 -15.43
N GLY A 58 -26.68 10.84 -14.35
CA GLY A 58 -26.87 10.37 -12.97
C GLY A 58 -25.81 9.39 -12.45
N ARG A 59 -24.87 8.95 -13.29
CA ARG A 59 -23.76 8.06 -12.92
C ARG A 59 -22.46 8.86 -12.75
N LEU A 60 -21.58 8.36 -11.89
CA LEU A 60 -20.22 8.88 -11.75
C LEU A 60 -19.30 8.17 -12.75
N VAL A 61 -18.58 8.93 -13.56
CA VAL A 61 -17.66 8.42 -14.59
C VAL A 61 -16.34 9.18 -14.52
N MET A 62 -15.25 8.52 -14.90
CA MET A 62 -13.93 9.12 -15.03
C MET A 62 -13.33 8.71 -16.38
N GLN A 63 -12.71 9.66 -17.06
CA GLN A 63 -11.98 9.40 -18.30
C GLN A 63 -10.52 9.05 -17.97
N VAL A 64 -10.08 7.85 -18.34
CA VAL A 64 -8.71 7.37 -18.12
C VAL A 64 -8.14 6.96 -19.48
N GLY A 65 -7.26 7.80 -20.03
CA GLY A 65 -6.84 7.69 -21.42
C GLY A 65 -8.02 7.84 -22.38
N ASP A 66 -8.20 6.85 -23.26
CA ASP A 66 -9.29 6.84 -24.25
C ASP A 66 -10.56 6.13 -23.74
N LYS A 67 -10.60 5.71 -22.47
CA LYS A 67 -11.72 4.95 -21.90
C LYS A 67 -12.50 5.78 -20.88
N GLU A 68 -13.82 5.74 -21.00
CA GLU A 68 -14.74 6.19 -19.96
C GLU A 68 -15.06 5.02 -19.03
N ILE A 69 -14.82 5.19 -17.73
CA ILE A 69 -14.97 4.15 -16.72
C ILE A 69 -15.98 4.62 -15.67
N ALA A 70 -16.95 3.77 -15.35
CA ALA A 70 -17.89 4.03 -14.26
C ALA A 70 -17.18 3.93 -12.89
N CYS A 71 -17.29 4.99 -12.08
CA CYS A 71 -16.72 5.10 -10.75
C CYS A 71 -17.78 4.76 -9.69
N ASN A 72 -17.99 3.47 -9.47
CA ASN A 72 -18.97 2.98 -8.50
C ASN A 72 -18.35 2.58 -7.16
N GLY A 73 -17.02 2.49 -7.08
CA GLY A 73 -16.28 2.18 -5.84
C GLY A 73 -15.28 3.27 -5.46
N GLU A 74 -14.86 3.28 -4.20
CA GLU A 74 -13.71 4.08 -3.75
C GLU A 74 -12.42 3.35 -4.13
N LEU A 75 -11.64 3.94 -5.04
CA LEU A 75 -10.35 3.39 -5.44
C LEU A 75 -9.34 3.53 -4.29
N THR A 76 -8.80 2.39 -3.84
CA THR A 76 -7.61 2.37 -2.97
C THR A 76 -6.38 2.09 -3.84
N LEU A 77 -5.53 3.10 -4.04
CA LEU A 77 -4.34 3.02 -4.88
C LEU A 77 -3.07 3.12 -4.04
N PHE A 78 -2.14 2.19 -4.24
CA PHE A 78 -0.79 2.23 -3.71
C PHE A 78 0.21 2.27 -4.85
N MET A 79 1.18 3.16 -4.77
CA MET A 79 2.26 3.29 -5.76
C MET A 79 3.60 3.02 -5.07
N LEU A 80 4.37 2.08 -5.61
CA LEU A 80 5.60 1.58 -5.01
C LEU A 80 6.78 1.77 -5.96
N THR A 81 7.86 2.36 -5.46
CA THR A 81 9.16 2.39 -6.13
C THR A 81 10.21 1.71 -5.26
N ARG A 82 11.18 1.05 -5.90
CA ARG A 82 12.38 0.50 -5.24
C ARG A 82 13.55 1.47 -5.28
N ASN A 83 13.49 2.47 -6.14
CA ASN A 83 14.54 3.46 -6.31
C ASN A 83 14.40 4.57 -5.27
N GLN A 84 15.31 4.58 -4.29
CA GLN A 84 15.35 5.61 -3.23
C GLN A 84 15.69 7.01 -3.76
N ASN A 85 16.33 7.09 -4.93
CA ASN A 85 16.74 8.34 -5.56
C ASN A 85 15.78 8.79 -6.68
N ALA A 86 14.58 8.19 -6.76
CA ALA A 86 13.57 8.60 -7.73
C ALA A 86 13.18 10.07 -7.48
N LEU A 87 13.34 10.91 -8.50
CA LEU A 87 12.95 12.31 -8.45
C LEU A 87 11.54 12.45 -9.02
N PHE A 88 10.62 12.89 -8.16
CA PHE A 88 9.23 13.15 -8.54
C PHE A 88 9.02 14.64 -8.78
N THR A 89 8.19 14.96 -9.77
CA THR A 89 7.86 16.36 -10.09
C THR A 89 7.04 16.98 -8.95
N PRO A 90 7.17 18.30 -8.70
CA PRO A 90 6.37 18.98 -7.67
C PRO A 90 4.86 18.80 -7.86
N ASP A 91 4.42 18.74 -9.12
CA ASP A 91 3.04 18.49 -9.50
C ASP A 91 2.54 17.11 -9.07
N LEU A 92 3.36 16.06 -9.19
CA LEU A 92 2.99 14.76 -8.64
C LEU A 92 2.97 14.80 -7.12
N CYS A 93 3.97 15.45 -6.52
CA CYS A 93 4.13 15.51 -5.07
C CYS A 93 2.97 16.21 -4.34
N SER A 94 2.26 17.12 -5.00
CA SER A 94 1.09 17.78 -4.42
C SER A 94 -0.16 16.89 -4.39
N ARG A 95 -0.19 15.84 -5.21
CA ARG A 95 -1.36 14.96 -5.42
C ARG A 95 -1.28 13.63 -4.69
N VAL A 96 -0.10 13.28 -4.18
CA VAL A 96 0.17 11.98 -3.57
C VAL A 96 0.78 12.14 -2.18
N THR A 97 0.49 11.19 -1.30
CA THR A 97 1.14 11.12 0.01
C THR A 97 2.35 10.20 -0.08
N PHE A 98 3.55 10.73 0.15
CA PHE A 98 4.75 9.93 0.21
C PHE A 98 4.90 9.22 1.55
N VAL A 99 5.31 7.97 1.49
CA VAL A 99 5.75 7.19 2.64
C VAL A 99 7.13 6.66 2.33
N ASN A 100 8.15 7.15 3.04
CA ASN A 100 9.52 6.72 2.87
C ASN A 100 9.89 5.66 3.93
N PHE A 101 10.12 4.43 3.46
CA PHE A 101 10.64 3.35 4.29
C PHE A 101 12.16 3.39 4.30
N THR A 102 12.73 4.21 5.18
CA THR A 102 14.19 4.28 5.39
C THR A 102 14.61 3.45 6.60
N VAL A 103 15.75 2.77 6.49
CA VAL A 103 16.37 2.05 7.61
C VAL A 103 17.02 3.07 8.54
N THR A 104 16.68 3.03 9.83
CA THR A 104 17.31 3.86 10.86
C THR A 104 18.41 3.06 11.56
N PRO A 105 19.45 3.71 12.13
CA PRO A 105 20.50 2.99 12.85
C PRO A 105 19.97 2.10 13.97
N SER A 106 18.95 2.60 14.69
CA SER A 106 18.28 1.83 15.75
C SER A 106 17.54 0.60 15.21
N SER A 107 16.82 0.73 14.08
CA SER A 107 16.11 -0.41 13.50
C SER A 107 17.08 -1.43 12.91
N LEU A 108 18.22 -1.00 12.37
CA LEU A 108 19.27 -1.89 11.89
C LEU A 108 19.94 -2.65 13.05
N ASN A 109 20.36 -1.95 14.10
CA ASN A 109 20.94 -2.57 15.29
C ASN A 109 20.02 -3.61 15.90
N SER A 110 18.72 -3.29 15.98
CA SER A 110 17.71 -4.22 16.50
C SER A 110 17.59 -5.47 15.62
N GLN A 111 17.62 -5.31 14.29
CA GLN A 111 17.60 -6.43 13.35
C GLN A 111 18.86 -7.29 13.46
N CYS A 112 20.04 -6.68 13.48
CA CYS A 112 21.32 -7.37 13.63
C CYS A 112 21.39 -8.15 14.95
N LEU A 113 21.01 -7.52 16.06
CA LEU A 113 20.96 -8.18 17.37
C LEU A 113 20.00 -9.36 17.36
N ASN A 114 18.84 -9.23 16.70
CA ASN A 114 17.87 -10.30 16.58
C ASN A 114 18.43 -11.50 15.80
N ILE A 115 19.10 -11.23 14.67
CA ILE A 115 19.75 -12.27 13.85
C ILE A 115 20.85 -12.96 14.66
N PHE A 116 21.71 -12.19 15.34
CA PHE A 116 22.79 -12.71 16.15
C PHE A 116 22.29 -13.56 17.34
N LEU A 117 21.26 -13.09 18.05
CA LEU A 117 20.69 -13.84 19.16
C LEU A 117 20.09 -15.16 18.71
N LYS A 118 19.44 -15.16 17.53
CA LYS A 118 18.88 -16.37 16.94
C LYS A 118 19.93 -17.41 16.58
N SER A 119 21.11 -16.99 16.11
CA SER A 119 22.21 -17.92 15.82
C SER A 119 22.95 -18.39 17.07
N GLU A 120 23.15 -17.51 18.05
CA GLU A 120 23.95 -17.82 19.23
C GLU A 120 23.16 -18.60 20.29
N ARG A 121 21.89 -18.22 20.51
CA ARG A 121 21.04 -18.76 21.59
C ARG A 121 19.58 -18.85 21.16
N GLU A 122 19.29 -19.80 20.27
CA GLU A 122 17.93 -20.00 19.72
C GLU A 122 16.86 -20.18 20.81
N GLU A 123 17.16 -20.90 21.89
CA GLU A 123 16.18 -21.11 22.99
C GLU A 123 15.78 -19.81 23.68
N ILE A 124 16.70 -18.86 23.82
CA ILE A 124 16.41 -17.55 24.45
C ILE A 124 15.56 -16.70 23.50
N ASP A 125 15.85 -16.72 22.19
CA ASP A 125 15.04 -16.01 21.20
C ASP A 125 13.61 -16.56 21.12
N ARG A 126 13.45 -17.89 21.18
CA ARG A 126 12.12 -18.53 21.27
C ARG A 126 11.35 -18.07 22.50
N LYS A 127 11.97 -18.14 23.69
CA LYS A 127 11.35 -17.65 24.94
C LYS A 127 10.97 -16.18 24.86
N ARG A 128 11.83 -15.33 24.29
CA ARG A 128 11.53 -13.90 24.10
C ARG A 128 10.33 -13.71 23.16
N SER A 129 10.30 -14.45 22.06
CA SER A 129 9.22 -14.39 21.07
C SER A 129 7.88 -14.83 21.65
N ASP A 130 7.87 -15.91 22.43
CA ASP A 130 6.67 -16.40 23.12
C ASP A 130 6.15 -15.38 24.15
N LEU A 131 7.04 -14.79 24.94
CA LEU A 131 6.68 -13.75 25.91
C LEU A 131 6.10 -12.50 25.23
N LEU A 132 6.72 -12.03 24.14
CA LEU A 132 6.21 -10.90 23.37
C LEU A 132 4.82 -11.19 22.77
N LYS A 133 4.60 -12.42 22.31
CA LYS A 133 3.30 -12.86 21.81
C LYS A 133 2.24 -12.83 22.91
N HIS A 134 2.53 -13.42 24.07
CA HIS A 134 1.61 -13.40 25.21
C HIS A 134 1.34 -11.98 25.70
N GLN A 135 2.36 -11.12 25.75
CA GLN A 135 2.18 -9.71 26.08
C GLN A 135 1.21 -9.01 25.11
N GLY A 136 1.35 -9.27 23.80
CA GLY A 136 0.43 -8.77 22.78
C GLY A 136 -1.01 -9.27 22.98
N GLU A 137 -1.18 -10.57 23.23
CA GLU A 137 -2.49 -11.18 23.51
C GLU A 137 -3.15 -10.58 24.76
N PHE A 138 -2.39 -10.39 25.84
CA PHE A 138 -2.90 -9.78 27.06
C PHE A 138 -3.28 -8.32 26.87
N LYS A 139 -2.48 -7.56 26.11
CA LYS A 139 -2.78 -6.15 25.81
C LYS A 139 -4.07 -5.99 25.00
N GLU A 140 -4.31 -6.86 24.02
CA GLU A 140 -5.58 -6.87 23.28
C GLU A 140 -6.76 -7.24 24.19
N LYS A 141 -6.62 -8.28 25.03
CA LYS A 141 -7.68 -8.66 25.98
C LYS A 141 -8.01 -7.53 26.96
N LEU A 142 -6.99 -6.82 27.44
CA LEU A 142 -7.17 -5.68 28.33
C LEU A 142 -7.97 -4.58 27.64
N ARG A 143 -7.58 -4.21 26.41
CA ARG A 143 -8.31 -3.21 25.61
C ARG A 143 -9.78 -3.61 25.40
N MET A 144 -10.06 -4.88 25.09
CA MET A 144 -11.43 -5.36 24.93
C MET A 144 -12.26 -5.28 26.22
N ALA A 145 -11.63 -5.45 27.38
CA ALA A 145 -12.30 -5.35 28.67
C ALA A 145 -12.50 -3.90 29.12
N GLU A 146 -11.64 -2.96 28.69
CA GLU A 146 -11.77 -1.53 28.95
C GLU A 146 -12.79 -0.84 28.01
N ASP A 147 -12.92 -1.34 26.78
CA ASP A 147 -13.90 -0.87 25.80
C ASP A 147 -15.34 -1.37 26.08
N GLN A 148 -15.54 -2.18 27.13
CA GLN A 148 -16.81 -2.81 27.53
C GLN A 148 -17.42 -2.15 28.76
#